data_AF-A0A2J0MIB4-F1
#
_entry.id   AF-A0A2J0MIB4-F1
#
_cell.length_a   1.000
_cell.length_b   1.000
_cell.length_c   1.000
_cell.angle_alpha   90.00
_cell.angle_beta   90.00
_cell.angle_gamma   90.00
#
_symmetry.space_group_name_H-M   'P 1'
#
loop_
_entity.id
_entity.type
_entity.pdbx_description
1 polymer ?
#
loop_
_entity_poly.entity_id
_entity_poly.type
_entity_poly.pdbx_seq_one_letter_code
_entity_poly.pdbx_strand_id
1 'polypeptide(L)'
;MIDRIINTKNIKDADVVILSAPYEHSVSFMGGTAQGPKKIINCLDNNLELFDVELHCEPAKKIKTAHIKITELNKLIPEKAAKKINSEYQKLLNDNKFVIMLGGEHTVSFGALEAISKRENPKDITILQIDAHQDLRDDSCDYDEKCDKFAHSCVMRRIHELGFHIIQVGIRTYSKYEYEYWQKNKKTITVFEWTKKEIPINIIL
;
A
#
# COMPACT_ATOMS: atom_id res chain seq x y z
N MET A 1 -12.92 30.03 2.07
CA MET A 1 -12.93 29.28 3.34
C MET A 1 -12.69 27.83 2.98
N ILE A 2 -11.79 27.11 3.66
CA ILE A 2 -11.59 25.68 3.42
C ILE A 2 -12.65 24.93 4.23
N ASP A 3 -13.45 24.13 3.54
CA ASP A 3 -14.63 23.42 4.05
C ASP A 3 -14.59 21.91 3.78
N ARG A 4 -13.46 21.40 3.27
CA ARG A 4 -13.27 20.00 2.86
C ARG A 4 -11.82 19.55 3.01
N ILE A 5 -11.61 18.24 3.18
CA ILE A 5 -10.28 17.63 3.27
C ILE A 5 -9.55 17.74 1.92
N ILE A 6 -10.22 17.38 0.81
CA ILE A 6 -9.69 17.51 -0.55
C ILE A 6 -9.96 18.95 -1.04
N ASN A 7 -9.08 19.87 -0.64
CA ASN A 7 -9.30 21.32 -0.74
C ASN A 7 -8.72 21.97 -2.01
N THR A 8 -7.97 21.25 -2.85
CA THR A 8 -7.44 21.78 -4.12
C THR A 8 -7.66 20.82 -5.29
N LYS A 9 -7.94 21.41 -6.47
CA LYS A 9 -7.99 20.69 -7.75
C LYS A 9 -6.67 20.76 -8.51
N ASN A 10 -5.78 21.69 -8.14
CA ASN A 10 -4.51 21.86 -8.80
C ASN A 10 -3.45 21.02 -8.11
N ILE A 11 -2.99 19.97 -8.79
CA ILE A 11 -1.95 19.06 -8.30
C ILE A 11 -0.63 19.79 -8.02
N LYS A 12 -0.32 20.82 -8.81
CA LYS A 12 0.92 21.59 -8.63
C LYS A 12 0.94 22.32 -7.29
N ASP A 13 -0.22 22.77 -6.83
CA ASP A 13 -0.35 23.50 -5.57
C ASP A 13 -0.54 22.58 -4.36
N ALA A 14 -0.72 21.28 -4.57
CA ALA A 14 -0.97 20.32 -3.50
C ALA A 14 0.32 19.95 -2.77
N ASP A 15 0.23 19.87 -1.44
CA ASP A 15 1.27 19.31 -0.57
C ASP A 15 1.15 17.78 -0.55
N VAL A 16 -0.09 17.30 -0.52
CA VAL A 16 -0.45 15.87 -0.50
C VAL A 16 -1.32 15.54 -1.71
N VAL A 17 -1.03 14.43 -2.38
CA VAL A 17 -1.85 13.89 -3.46
C VAL A 17 -2.37 12.51 -3.07
N ILE A 18 -3.70 12.40 -2.95
CA ILE A 18 -4.37 11.12 -2.84
C ILE A 18 -4.45 10.50 -4.24
N LEU A 19 -3.76 9.37 -4.45
CA LEU A 19 -3.73 8.65 -5.72
C LEU A 19 -4.61 7.39 -5.61
N SER A 20 -5.78 7.40 -6.22
CA SER A 20 -6.63 6.21 -6.28
C SER A 20 -6.19 5.26 -7.40
N ALA A 21 -5.87 4.02 -7.03
CA ALA A 21 -5.57 2.90 -7.91
C ALA A 21 -6.60 1.78 -7.72
N PRO A 22 -7.83 1.93 -8.25
CA PRO A 22 -8.90 0.94 -8.10
C PRO A 22 -8.60 -0.29 -8.99
N TYR A 23 -7.82 -1.21 -8.44
CA TYR A 23 -7.39 -2.43 -9.11
C TYR A 23 -7.89 -3.65 -8.36
N GLU A 24 -8.44 -4.60 -9.11
CA GLU A 24 -8.91 -5.90 -8.63
C GLU A 24 -8.82 -6.86 -9.82
N HIS A 25 -7.91 -7.82 -9.74
CA HIS A 25 -7.69 -8.81 -10.79
C HIS A 25 -7.12 -10.11 -10.21
N SER A 26 -6.25 -10.02 -9.20
CA SER A 26 -5.61 -11.18 -8.60
C SER A 26 -6.29 -11.67 -7.33
N VAL A 27 -7.42 -11.07 -6.90
CA VAL A 27 -8.18 -11.52 -5.72
C VAL A 27 -8.51 -13.02 -5.78
N SER A 28 -8.23 -13.73 -4.68
CA SER A 28 -8.37 -15.19 -4.60
C SER A 28 -9.71 -15.67 -4.02
N PHE A 29 -10.51 -14.78 -3.41
CA PHE A 29 -11.76 -15.16 -2.74
C PHE A 29 -12.95 -14.27 -3.10
N MET A 30 -13.00 -13.04 -2.59
CA MET A 30 -14.11 -12.11 -2.80
C MET A 30 -13.65 -10.85 -3.52
N GLY A 31 -14.45 -10.40 -4.49
CA GLY A 31 -14.27 -9.10 -5.14
C GLY A 31 -14.94 -7.94 -4.39
N GLY A 32 -14.80 -6.74 -4.95
CA GLY A 32 -15.32 -5.48 -4.40
C GLY A 32 -14.24 -4.48 -3.98
N THR A 33 -12.98 -4.88 -3.87
CA THR A 33 -11.89 -4.03 -3.40
C THR A 33 -11.60 -2.85 -4.35
N ALA A 34 -11.84 -3.01 -5.66
CA ALA A 34 -11.76 -1.90 -6.61
C ALA A 34 -12.75 -0.75 -6.32
N GLN A 35 -13.80 -0.98 -5.52
CA GLN A 35 -14.74 0.06 -5.09
C GLN A 35 -14.25 0.86 -3.87
N GLY A 36 -13.28 0.33 -3.13
CA GLY A 36 -12.72 0.92 -1.91
C GLY A 36 -12.29 2.38 -2.08
N PRO A 37 -11.44 2.71 -3.07
CA PRO A 37 -11.00 4.09 -3.28
C PRO A 37 -12.15 5.07 -3.47
N LYS A 38 -13.17 4.71 -4.25
CA LYS A 38 -14.34 5.58 -4.49
C LYS A 38 -15.10 5.84 -3.20
N LYS A 39 -15.29 4.81 -2.36
CA LYS A 39 -16.01 4.94 -1.09
C LYS A 39 -15.25 5.81 -0.09
N ILE A 40 -13.93 5.62 0.03
CA ILE A 40 -13.08 6.44 0.90
C ILE A 40 -13.13 7.91 0.48
N ILE A 41 -12.95 8.21 -0.81
CA ILE A 41 -13.02 9.58 -1.33
C ILE A 41 -14.38 10.22 -1.03
N ASN A 42 -15.48 9.50 -1.27
CA ASN A 42 -16.81 10.03 -0.95
C ASN A 42 -16.97 10.38 0.54
N CYS A 43 -16.42 9.57 1.45
CA CYS A 43 -16.44 9.87 2.88
C CYS A 43 -15.58 11.09 3.23
N LEU A 44 -14.38 11.20 2.65
CA LEU A 44 -13.47 12.34 2.86
C LEU A 44 -14.09 13.66 2.39
N ASP A 45 -14.91 13.63 1.34
CA ASP A 45 -15.55 14.82 0.78
C ASP A 45 -16.83 15.24 1.51
N ASN A 46 -17.57 14.31 2.12
CA ASN A 46 -18.96 14.59 2.54
C ASN A 46 -19.34 14.14 3.96
N ASN A 47 -18.48 13.40 4.68
CA ASN A 47 -18.91 12.68 5.88
C ASN A 47 -18.01 12.85 7.10
N LEU A 48 -16.98 13.69 7.03
CA LEU A 48 -16.03 13.90 8.12
C LEU A 48 -16.00 15.35 8.58
N GLU A 49 -15.88 15.52 9.89
CA GLU A 49 -15.52 16.81 10.49
C GLU A 49 -14.05 17.16 10.16
N LEU A 50 -13.77 18.45 9.95
CA LEU A 50 -12.41 18.90 9.65
C LEU A 50 -11.49 18.92 10.88
N PHE A 51 -12.07 19.00 12.07
CA PHE A 51 -11.33 19.07 13.33
C PHE A 51 -10.88 17.69 13.75
N ASP A 52 -9.56 17.50 13.84
CA ASP A 52 -8.94 16.31 14.37
C ASP A 52 -8.83 16.43 15.90
N VAL A 53 -9.43 15.48 16.61
CA VAL A 53 -9.51 15.49 18.08
C VAL A 53 -8.21 15.08 18.76
N GLU A 54 -7.32 14.36 18.08
CA GLU A 54 -6.04 13.92 18.65
C GLU A 54 -4.99 15.03 18.50
N LEU A 55 -4.98 15.69 17.34
CA LEU A 55 -4.06 16.79 17.02
C LEU A 55 -4.59 18.17 17.44
N HIS A 56 -5.84 18.25 17.91
CA HIS A 56 -6.55 19.48 18.27
C HIS A 56 -6.42 20.60 17.24
N CYS A 57 -6.54 20.27 15.95
CA CYS A 57 -6.50 21.27 14.88
C CYS A 57 -7.29 20.80 13.65
N GLU A 58 -7.36 21.65 12.62
CA GLU A 58 -7.95 21.27 11.32
C GLU A 58 -6.82 21.08 10.30
N PRO A 59 -6.35 19.84 10.05
CA PRO A 59 -5.25 19.59 9.10
C PRO A 59 -5.55 20.13 7.70
N ALA A 60 -6.82 20.06 7.28
CA ALA A 60 -7.27 20.58 5.99
C ALA A 60 -7.03 22.09 5.83
N LYS A 61 -6.90 22.88 6.91
CA LYS A 61 -6.56 24.31 6.82
C LYS A 61 -5.06 24.57 6.68
N LYS A 62 -4.22 23.57 6.96
CA LYS A 62 -2.75 23.67 6.96
C LYS A 62 -2.12 22.97 5.76
N ILE A 63 -2.80 21.96 5.19
CA ILE A 63 -2.28 21.09 4.15
C ILE A 63 -3.19 21.16 2.92
N LYS A 64 -2.63 21.46 1.75
CA LYS A 64 -3.34 21.39 0.48
C LYS A 64 -3.37 19.96 -0.02
N THR A 65 -4.57 19.38 -0.12
CA THR A 65 -4.76 18.00 -0.55
C THR A 65 -5.51 17.96 -1.87
N ALA A 66 -4.93 17.28 -2.86
CA ALA A 66 -5.56 16.98 -4.13
C ALA A 66 -5.87 15.49 -4.25
N HIS A 67 -6.79 15.16 -5.17
CA HIS A 67 -7.13 13.77 -5.50
C HIS A 67 -7.01 13.53 -7.00
N ILE A 68 -6.37 12.42 -7.37
CA ILE A 68 -6.38 11.89 -8.73
C ILE A 68 -6.66 10.40 -8.73
N LYS A 69 -7.20 9.92 -9.84
CA LYS A 69 -7.55 8.51 -10.05
C LYS A 69 -6.85 7.97 -11.29
N ILE A 70 -6.16 6.86 -11.16
CA ILE A 70 -5.62 6.13 -12.31
C ILE A 70 -6.77 5.44 -13.03
N THR A 71 -6.88 5.69 -14.33
CA THR A 71 -7.93 5.11 -15.19
C THR A 71 -7.48 3.82 -15.84
N GLU A 72 -8.44 2.98 -16.27
CA GLU A 72 -8.21 1.78 -17.08
C GLU A 72 -7.30 0.70 -16.47
N LEU A 73 -7.11 0.68 -15.14
CA LEU A 73 -6.38 -0.40 -14.47
C LEU A 73 -7.08 -1.75 -14.61
N ASN A 74 -8.42 -1.76 -14.62
CA ASN A 74 -9.25 -2.96 -14.70
C ASN A 74 -9.10 -3.77 -16.01
N LYS A 75 -8.45 -3.21 -17.04
CA LYS A 75 -8.18 -3.89 -18.32
C LYS A 75 -6.81 -4.56 -18.36
N LEU A 76 -6.03 -4.46 -17.28
CA LEU A 76 -4.62 -4.83 -17.25
C LEU A 76 -4.40 -6.05 -16.34
N ILE A 77 -3.55 -6.96 -16.83
CA ILE A 77 -2.97 -8.01 -16.00
C ILE A 77 -2.04 -7.39 -14.92
N PRO A 78 -1.76 -8.09 -13.81
CA PRO A 78 -1.04 -7.55 -12.65
C PRO A 78 0.26 -6.82 -12.99
N GLU A 79 1.14 -7.43 -13.79
CA GLU A 79 2.40 -6.81 -14.20
C GLU A 79 2.19 -5.47 -14.95
N LYS A 80 1.20 -5.41 -15.85
CA LYS A 80 0.91 -4.20 -16.63
C LYS A 80 0.26 -3.12 -15.76
N ALA A 81 -0.60 -3.52 -14.82
CA ALA A 81 -1.19 -2.60 -13.84
C ALA A 81 -0.11 -1.99 -12.94
N ALA A 82 0.80 -2.82 -12.42
CA ALA A 82 1.97 -2.39 -11.66
C ALA A 82 2.81 -1.36 -12.43
N LYS A 83 3.15 -1.62 -13.70
CA LYS A 83 3.90 -0.67 -14.55
C LYS A 83 3.16 0.65 -14.76
N LYS A 84 1.83 0.62 -14.94
CA LYS A 84 1.02 1.84 -15.07
C LYS A 84 1.02 2.65 -13.78
N ILE A 85 0.81 1.98 -12.64
CA ILE A 85 0.85 2.62 -11.31
C ILE A 85 2.22 3.24 -11.06
N ASN A 86 3.28 2.50 -11.35
CA ASN A 86 4.66 2.97 -11.24
C ASN A 86 4.88 4.28 -12.03
N SER A 87 4.42 4.34 -13.28
CA SER A 87 4.55 5.54 -14.11
C SER A 87 3.78 6.73 -13.54
N GLU A 88 2.54 6.55 -13.08
CA GLU A 88 1.76 7.64 -12.48
C GLU A 88 2.35 8.10 -11.13
N TYR A 89 2.82 7.16 -10.31
CA TYR A 89 3.46 7.45 -9.03
C TYR A 89 4.77 8.21 -9.20
N GLN A 90 5.60 7.83 -10.18
CA GLN A 90 6.86 8.54 -10.49
C GLN A 90 6.63 10.00 -10.86
N LYS A 91 5.57 10.34 -11.61
CA LYS A 91 5.26 11.75 -11.95
C LYS A 91 5.05 12.58 -10.68
N LEU A 92 4.29 12.05 -9.73
CA LEU A 92 4.03 12.72 -8.45
C LEU A 92 5.30 12.84 -7.60
N LEU A 93 6.12 11.79 -7.55
CA LEU A 93 7.41 11.85 -6.87
C LEU A 93 8.30 12.93 -7.49
N ASN A 94 8.44 12.97 -8.82
CA ASN A 94 9.29 13.96 -9.49
C ASN A 94 8.84 15.41 -9.21
N ASP A 95 7.55 15.62 -8.98
CA ASP A 95 6.97 16.89 -8.55
C ASP A 95 7.07 17.12 -7.01
N ASN A 96 7.85 16.29 -6.31
CA ASN A 96 8.06 16.29 -4.86
C ASN A 96 6.77 16.24 -4.04
N LYS A 97 5.75 15.53 -4.54
CA LYS A 97 4.47 15.37 -3.83
C LYS A 97 4.56 14.27 -2.79
N PHE A 98 3.95 14.50 -1.64
CA PHE A 98 3.66 13.42 -0.69
C PHE A 98 2.43 12.64 -1.19
N VAL A 99 2.57 11.34 -1.41
CA VAL A 99 1.53 10.53 -2.06
C VAL A 99 0.87 9.60 -1.05
N ILE A 100 -0.45 9.65 -0.98
CA ILE A 100 -1.27 8.66 -0.26
C ILE A 100 -1.99 7.83 -1.31
N MET A 101 -1.61 6.57 -1.47
CA MET A 101 -2.24 5.69 -2.46
C MET A 101 -3.43 4.95 -1.85
N LEU A 102 -4.59 5.04 -2.51
CA LEU A 102 -5.77 4.25 -2.18
C LEU A 102 -5.93 3.13 -3.20
N GLY A 103 -5.57 1.91 -2.77
CA GLY A 103 -5.62 0.71 -3.59
C GLY A 103 -7.00 0.05 -3.67
N GLY A 104 -7.08 -0.97 -4.52
CA GLY A 104 -8.04 -2.05 -4.33
C GLY A 104 -7.34 -3.25 -3.68
N GLU A 105 -6.66 -4.07 -4.47
CA GLU A 105 -5.89 -5.22 -3.97
C GLU A 105 -4.41 -4.89 -3.75
N HIS A 106 -3.67 -5.80 -3.11
CA HIS A 106 -2.31 -5.53 -2.65
C HIS A 106 -1.28 -5.35 -3.79
N THR A 107 -1.56 -5.84 -5.00
CA THR A 107 -0.71 -5.68 -6.20
C THR A 107 -0.33 -4.22 -6.47
N VAL A 108 -1.19 -3.26 -6.11
CA VAL A 108 -0.92 -1.83 -6.32
C VAL A 108 0.34 -1.35 -5.61
N SER A 109 0.67 -1.93 -4.44
CA SER A 109 1.81 -1.54 -3.62
C SER A 109 3.13 -1.76 -4.35
N PHE A 110 3.25 -2.80 -5.18
CA PHE A 110 4.46 -3.04 -5.97
C PHE A 110 4.74 -1.86 -6.93
N GLY A 111 3.72 -1.35 -7.63
CA GLY A 111 3.90 -0.24 -8.56
C GLY A 111 4.44 1.02 -7.88
N ALA A 112 3.91 1.37 -6.71
CA ALA A 112 4.36 2.51 -5.92
C ALA A 112 5.77 2.32 -5.34
N LEU A 113 6.06 1.16 -4.76
CA LEU A 113 7.36 0.90 -4.14
C LEU A 113 8.48 0.70 -5.17
N GLU A 114 8.17 0.16 -6.35
CA GLU A 114 9.09 0.16 -7.49
C GLU A 114 9.37 1.59 -8.00
N ALA A 115 8.44 2.54 -7.82
CA ALA A 115 8.67 3.93 -8.22
C ALA A 115 9.63 4.62 -7.25
N ILE A 116 9.47 4.32 -5.96
CA ILE A 116 10.36 4.79 -4.90
C ILE A 116 11.77 4.21 -5.07
N SER A 117 11.91 2.91 -5.38
CA SER A 117 13.22 2.27 -5.56
C SER A 117 14.04 2.82 -6.74
N LYS A 118 13.38 3.46 -7.72
CA LYS A 118 14.05 4.12 -8.85
C LYS A 118 14.62 5.49 -8.49
N ARG A 119 14.13 6.11 -7.41
CA ARG A 119 14.53 7.44 -6.95
C ARG A 119 15.46 7.36 -5.74
N GLU A 120 15.13 6.49 -4.79
CA GLU A 120 15.81 6.35 -3.51
C GLU A 120 16.47 4.98 -3.42
N ASN A 121 17.55 4.87 -2.64
CA ASN A 121 18.19 3.58 -2.38
C ASN A 121 17.29 2.72 -1.46
N PRO A 122 16.79 1.55 -1.93
CA PRO A 122 15.84 0.74 -1.15
C PRO A 122 16.38 0.28 0.21
N LYS A 123 17.71 0.14 0.35
CA LYS A 123 18.35 -0.27 1.61
C LYS A 123 18.25 0.79 2.71
N ASP A 124 18.01 2.04 2.35
CA ASP A 124 17.85 3.15 3.30
C ASP A 124 16.37 3.33 3.72
N ILE A 125 15.46 2.49 3.19
CA ILE A 125 14.03 2.55 3.43
C ILE A 125 13.55 1.25 4.08
N THR A 126 12.78 1.39 5.15
CA THR A 126 12.09 0.26 5.78
C THR A 126 10.59 0.33 5.49
N ILE A 127 10.04 -0.78 4.97
CA ILE A 127 8.61 -0.94 4.73
C ILE A 127 7.96 -1.51 5.97
N LEU A 128 7.03 -0.77 6.56
CA LEU A 128 6.12 -1.28 7.59
C LEU A 128 4.85 -1.79 6.92
N GLN A 129 4.67 -3.11 6.96
CA GLN A 129 3.46 -3.78 6.49
C GLN A 129 2.59 -4.17 7.69
N ILE A 130 1.36 -3.67 7.72
CA ILE A 130 0.35 -4.11 8.69
C ILE A 130 -0.63 -5.01 7.96
N ASP A 131 -0.54 -6.32 8.21
CA ASP A 131 -1.32 -7.32 7.47
C ASP A 131 -1.54 -8.59 8.30
N ALA A 132 -2.53 -9.39 7.92
CA ALA A 132 -2.68 -10.75 8.39
C ALA A 132 -1.73 -11.74 7.68
N HIS A 133 -1.39 -11.46 6.42
CA HIS A 133 -0.64 -12.33 5.52
C HIS A 133 0.78 -11.79 5.27
N GLN A 134 1.74 -12.69 5.04
CA GLN A 134 3.11 -12.26 4.72
C GLN A 134 3.25 -11.73 3.30
N ASP A 135 2.47 -12.26 2.37
CA ASP A 135 2.57 -11.95 0.93
C ASP A 135 4.00 -12.15 0.37
N LEU A 136 4.68 -13.18 0.90
CA LEU A 136 6.07 -13.51 0.55
C LEU A 136 6.17 -14.67 -0.46
N ARG A 137 5.06 -15.05 -1.10
CA ARG A 137 5.04 -16.16 -2.08
C ARG A 137 5.88 -15.80 -3.30
N ASP A 138 6.44 -16.81 -3.95
CA ASP A 138 7.18 -16.58 -5.20
C ASP A 138 6.25 -16.34 -6.39
N ASP A 139 5.14 -17.04 -6.42
CA ASP A 139 4.08 -16.94 -7.41
C ASP A 139 2.77 -17.46 -6.82
N SER A 140 1.69 -17.37 -7.60
CA SER A 140 0.37 -17.86 -7.25
C SER A 140 0.06 -19.29 -7.72
N CYS A 141 1.07 -20.09 -8.13
CA CYS A 141 0.83 -21.41 -8.73
C CYS A 141 0.07 -22.39 -7.82
N ASP A 142 0.06 -22.18 -6.50
CA ASP A 142 -0.59 -23.09 -5.56
C ASP A 142 -2.10 -22.86 -5.42
N TYR A 143 -2.64 -21.79 -6.00
CA TYR A 143 -4.08 -21.50 -5.99
C TYR A 143 -4.64 -20.95 -7.31
N ASP A 144 -3.80 -20.50 -8.25
CA ASP A 144 -4.20 -20.03 -9.58
C ASP A 144 -3.80 -21.02 -10.68
N GLU A 145 -4.68 -21.21 -11.67
CA GLU A 145 -4.37 -22.01 -12.88
C GLU A 145 -3.22 -21.41 -13.70
N LYS A 146 -3.11 -20.08 -13.68
CA LYS A 146 -2.04 -19.33 -14.33
C LYS A 146 -1.21 -18.63 -13.27
N CYS A 147 -0.03 -19.18 -13.01
CA CYS A 147 0.92 -18.60 -12.07
C CYS A 147 1.26 -17.15 -12.41
N ASP A 148 1.17 -16.26 -11.42
CA ASP A 148 1.58 -14.87 -11.53
C ASP A 148 2.49 -14.45 -10.37
N LYS A 149 3.63 -13.84 -10.71
CA LYS A 149 4.61 -13.31 -9.74
C LYS A 149 4.21 -11.95 -9.16
N PHE A 150 3.20 -11.31 -9.74
CA PHE A 150 2.65 -10.01 -9.36
C PHE A 150 1.25 -10.12 -8.74
N ALA A 151 0.79 -11.34 -8.44
CA ALA A 151 -0.42 -11.55 -7.64
C ALA A 151 -0.28 -10.89 -6.25
N HIS A 152 -1.42 -10.52 -5.66
CA HIS A 152 -1.47 -9.82 -4.36
C HIS A 152 -0.62 -10.51 -3.27
N SER A 153 -0.61 -11.84 -3.23
CA SER A 153 0.12 -12.62 -2.22
C SER A 153 1.63 -12.75 -2.46
N CYS A 154 2.17 -12.11 -3.50
CA CYS A 154 3.59 -12.18 -3.88
C CYS A 154 4.31 -10.83 -3.74
N VAL A 155 3.54 -9.77 -3.45
CA VAL A 155 3.98 -8.38 -3.56
C VAL A 155 5.16 -8.08 -2.64
N MET A 156 5.12 -8.56 -1.40
CA MET A 156 6.17 -8.26 -0.43
C MET A 156 7.48 -8.97 -0.74
N ARG A 157 7.42 -10.16 -1.38
CA ARG A 157 8.63 -10.80 -1.89
C ARG A 157 9.24 -10.02 -3.05
N ARG A 158 8.42 -9.54 -3.99
CA ARG A 158 8.91 -8.68 -5.08
C ARG A 158 9.52 -7.38 -4.56
N ILE A 159 8.93 -6.78 -3.53
CA ILE A 159 9.48 -5.59 -2.85
C ILE A 159 10.79 -5.93 -2.15
N HIS A 160 10.87 -7.04 -1.43
CA HIS A 160 12.12 -7.47 -0.80
C HIS A 160 13.25 -7.68 -1.82
N GLU A 161 12.94 -8.26 -2.97
CA GLU A 161 13.89 -8.48 -4.07
C GLU A 161 14.41 -7.17 -4.69
N LEU A 162 13.69 -6.05 -4.55
CA LEU A 162 14.21 -4.71 -4.89
C LEU A 162 15.24 -4.18 -3.87
N GLY A 163 15.39 -4.84 -2.71
CA GLY A 163 16.37 -4.51 -1.68
C GLY A 163 15.82 -3.77 -0.46
N PHE A 164 14.50 -3.63 -0.34
CA PHE A 164 13.86 -3.01 0.82
C PHE A 164 13.98 -3.88 2.07
N HIS A 165 14.18 -3.24 3.22
CA HIS A 165 13.95 -3.88 4.52
C HIS A 165 12.44 -3.92 4.82
N ILE A 166 11.96 -5.00 5.43
CA ILE A 166 10.54 -5.21 5.71
C ILE A 166 10.33 -5.50 7.19
N ILE A 167 9.34 -4.82 7.78
CA ILE A 167 8.77 -5.12 9.08
C ILE A 167 7.30 -5.46 8.86
N GLN A 168 6.89 -6.68 9.23
CA GLN A 168 5.50 -7.13 9.13
C GLN A 168 4.88 -7.19 10.51
N VAL A 169 3.67 -6.65 10.68
CA VAL A 169 2.96 -6.59 11.97
C VAL A 169 1.54 -7.14 11.81
N GLY A 170 1.15 -8.05 12.70
CA GLY A 170 -0.19 -8.66 12.72
C GLY A 170 -0.27 -10.00 11.99
N ILE A 171 0.88 -10.52 11.52
CA ILE A 171 0.95 -11.75 10.73
C ILE A 171 0.37 -12.93 11.50
N ARG A 172 -0.54 -13.68 10.87
CA ARG A 172 -1.22 -14.83 11.49
C ARG A 172 -1.59 -15.93 10.51
N THR A 173 -1.17 -15.77 9.26
CA THR A 173 -1.37 -16.75 8.18
C THR A 173 -0.27 -16.59 7.15
N TYR A 174 0.36 -17.71 6.79
CA TYR A 174 1.39 -17.81 5.76
C TYR A 174 1.61 -19.27 5.41
N SER A 175 2.08 -19.53 4.19
CA SER A 175 2.47 -20.85 3.73
C SER A 175 3.84 -21.27 4.26
N LYS A 176 4.14 -22.58 4.16
CA LYS A 176 5.48 -23.12 4.48
C LYS A 176 6.58 -22.42 3.67
N TYR A 177 6.32 -22.12 2.40
CA TYR A 177 7.30 -21.48 1.51
C TYR A 177 7.59 -20.04 1.90
N GLU A 178 6.58 -19.29 2.33
CA GLU A 178 6.74 -17.94 2.87
C GLU A 178 7.55 -17.96 4.15
N TYR A 179 7.24 -18.89 5.07
CA TYR A 179 8.00 -19.08 6.29
C TYR A 179 9.48 -19.37 5.98
N GLU A 180 9.77 -20.32 5.08
CA GLU A 180 11.14 -20.64 4.68
C GLU A 180 11.87 -19.46 4.05
N TYR A 181 11.19 -18.67 3.21
CA TYR A 181 11.75 -17.45 2.64
C TYR A 181 12.10 -16.44 3.73
N TRP A 182 11.18 -16.21 4.66
CA TRP A 182 11.43 -15.35 5.82
C TRP A 182 12.61 -15.85 6.66
N GLN A 183 12.67 -17.15 7.00
CA GLN A 183 13.77 -17.71 7.81
C GLN A 183 15.14 -17.48 7.16
N LYS A 184 15.23 -17.58 5.84
CA LYS A 184 16.46 -17.32 5.08
C LYS A 184 16.85 -15.83 5.06
N ASN A 185 15.89 -14.92 5.24
CA ASN A 185 16.06 -13.48 5.11
C ASN A 185 15.82 -12.70 6.42
N LYS A 186 15.99 -13.32 7.59
CA LYS A 186 15.76 -12.69 8.91
C LYS A 186 16.53 -11.40 9.18
N LYS A 187 17.63 -11.14 8.46
CA LYS A 187 18.41 -9.90 8.61
C LYS A 187 17.71 -8.70 8.00
N THR A 188 16.80 -8.92 7.06
CA THR A 188 16.14 -7.88 6.27
C THR A 188 14.62 -7.95 6.37
N ILE A 189 14.06 -9.04 6.89
CA ILE A 189 12.63 -9.24 7.14
C ILE A 189 12.40 -9.56 8.62
N THR A 190 11.75 -8.64 9.33
CA THR A 190 11.28 -8.84 10.71
C THR A 190 9.78 -9.05 10.70
N VAL A 191 9.30 -10.06 11.44
CA VAL A 191 7.86 -10.39 11.48
C VAL A 191 7.40 -10.44 12.93
N PHE A 192 6.37 -9.64 13.22
CA PHE A 192 5.62 -9.64 14.46
C PHE A 192 4.29 -10.35 14.24
N GLU A 193 4.27 -11.62 14.63
CA GLU A 193 3.07 -12.43 14.54
C GLU A 193 2.00 -11.97 15.54
N TRP A 194 0.73 -12.01 15.15
CA TRP A 194 -0.39 -11.81 16.07
C TRP A 194 -0.47 -13.02 17.00
N THR A 195 0.05 -12.88 18.20
CA THR A 195 -0.03 -13.93 19.21
C THR A 195 -1.31 -13.77 20.03
N LYS A 196 -2.09 -14.85 20.18
CA LYS A 196 -3.18 -14.94 21.17
C LYS A 196 -2.66 -15.10 22.61
N LYS A 197 -1.35 -15.18 22.81
CA LYS A 197 -0.77 -15.18 24.15
C LYS A 197 -0.76 -13.74 24.62
N GLU A 198 -1.52 -13.44 25.67
CA GLU A 198 -1.39 -12.21 26.44
C GLU A 198 0.11 -11.95 26.63
N ILE A 199 0.62 -10.85 26.07
CA ILE A 199 1.98 -10.41 26.36
C ILE A 199 1.89 -9.84 27.78
N PRO A 200 2.54 -10.46 28.78
CA PRO A 200 2.49 -9.96 30.14
C PRO A 200 3.02 -8.52 30.17
N ILE A 201 2.27 -7.60 30.78
CA ILE A 201 2.53 -6.14 30.75
C ILE A 201 3.93 -5.78 31.28
N ASN A 202 4.53 -6.67 32.06
CA ASN A 202 5.88 -6.59 32.60
C ASN A 202 7.00 -6.91 31.59
N ILE A 203 6.69 -7.19 30.32
CA ILE A 203 7.68 -7.32 29.23
C ILE A 203 7.77 -6.03 28.40
N ILE A 204 6.77 -5.13 28.52
CA ILE A 204 6.69 -3.86 27.77
C ILE A 204 7.28 -2.68 28.56
N LEU A 205 7.49 -2.82 29.86
CA LEU A 205 8.14 -1.84 30.75
C LEU A 205 9.53 -2.31 31.15
#